data_AF-A0A316Z8F3-F1
#
_entry.id   AF-A0A316Z8F3-F1
#
_cell.length_a   1.000
_cell.length_b   1.000
_cell.length_c   1.000
_cell.angle_alpha   90.00
_cell.angle_beta   90.00
_cell.angle_gamma   90.00
#
_symmetry.space_group_name_H-M   'P 1'
#
loop_
_entity.id
_entity.type
_entity.pdbx_description
1 polymer ?
#
loop_
_entity_poly.entity_id
_entity_poly.type
_entity_poly.pdbx_seq_one_letter_code
_entity_poly.pdbx_strand_id
1 'polypeptide(L)'
;MSAAPPDLAALSRAQLHSLLSSPNDDAFLAWARSLPALQQLAADEAALRAEAESKAAQNLALAPPLEALREETTALYERARRLEGEWAAGEAGMREAYKRFAPSSLHASLAQSVAQLHDDSERMASAYVEGLPLGIASDASPGATPGTGTPTNGVATPPQLAAADDFVRRYRALRGTYHRRNILLERLARGSVTWRDE
;
A
#
# COMPACT_ATOMS: atom_id res chain seq x y z
N MET A 1 -45.54 0.07 60.20
CA MET A 1 -45.69 -0.65 61.49
C MET A 1 -44.75 -1.84 61.43
N SER A 2 -43.59 -1.76 62.09
CA SER A 2 -42.60 -2.85 62.08
C SER A 2 -43.11 -3.97 62.98
N ALA A 3 -43.56 -5.08 62.39
CA ALA A 3 -43.91 -6.27 63.15
C ALA A 3 -42.63 -6.78 63.82
N ALA A 4 -42.66 -6.96 65.14
CA ALA A 4 -41.57 -7.63 65.83
C ALA A 4 -41.40 -9.02 65.22
N PRO A 5 -40.16 -9.45 64.88
CA PRO A 5 -39.93 -10.80 64.38
C PRO A 5 -40.57 -11.81 65.36
N PRO A 6 -41.28 -12.84 64.87
CA PRO A 6 -42.13 -13.71 65.69
C PRO A 6 -41.38 -14.37 66.85
N ASP A 7 -40.07 -14.57 66.70
CA ASP A 7 -39.20 -15.15 67.73
C ASP A 7 -38.92 -14.20 68.91
N LEU A 8 -38.96 -12.87 68.73
CA LEU A 8 -38.82 -11.90 69.84
C LEU A 8 -40.02 -11.93 70.78
N ALA A 9 -41.20 -12.30 70.27
CA ALA A 9 -42.43 -12.42 71.05
C ALA A 9 -42.43 -13.68 71.94
N ALA A 10 -41.57 -14.66 71.66
CA ALA A 10 -41.42 -15.89 72.43
C ALA A 10 -40.52 -15.74 73.66
N LEU A 11 -39.67 -14.69 73.73
CA LEU A 11 -38.81 -14.44 74.88
C LEU A 11 -39.56 -13.74 76.02
N SER A 12 -39.33 -14.21 77.24
CA SER A 12 -39.90 -13.55 78.42
C SER A 12 -39.22 -12.19 78.67
N ARG A 13 -39.97 -11.25 79.24
CA ARG A 13 -39.46 -9.90 79.60
C ARG A 13 -38.23 -9.95 80.52
N ALA A 14 -38.12 -10.98 81.36
CA ALA A 14 -36.97 -11.22 82.22
C ALA A 14 -35.71 -11.65 81.43
N GLN A 15 -35.87 -12.47 80.39
CA GLN A 15 -34.78 -12.88 79.50
C GLN A 15 -34.29 -11.72 78.64
N LEU A 16 -35.20 -10.88 78.13
CA LEU A 16 -34.82 -9.65 77.42
C LEU A 16 -34.05 -8.69 78.32
N HIS A 17 -34.50 -8.50 79.56
CA HIS A 17 -33.77 -7.70 80.53
C HIS A 17 -32.39 -8.29 80.85
N SER A 18 -32.28 -9.62 80.98
CA SER A 18 -30.98 -10.31 81.18
C SER A 18 -30.03 -10.16 79.99
N LEU A 19 -30.54 -10.19 78.76
CA LEU A 19 -29.74 -10.01 77.55
C LEU A 19 -29.25 -8.56 77.41
N LEU A 20 -30.08 -7.58 77.78
CA LEU A 20 -29.77 -6.14 77.73
C LEU A 20 -28.95 -5.64 78.93
N SER A 21 -28.95 -6.37 80.06
CA SER A 21 -28.18 -6.02 81.27
C SER A 21 -26.79 -6.66 81.30
N SER A 22 -26.47 -7.51 80.32
CA SER A 22 -25.13 -8.08 80.15
C SER A 22 -24.14 -6.94 79.83
N PRO A 23 -23.03 -6.80 80.57
CA PRO A 23 -22.04 -5.73 80.35
C PRO A 23 -21.32 -5.83 79.00
N ASN A 24 -21.38 -6.99 78.33
CA ASN A 24 -20.89 -7.17 76.97
C ASN A 24 -22.06 -7.48 76.02
N ASP A 25 -22.13 -6.75 74.91
CA ASP A 25 -23.11 -6.93 73.83
C ASP A 25 -23.03 -8.32 73.17
N ASP A 26 -22.00 -9.11 73.49
CA ASP A 26 -21.74 -10.45 72.94
C ASP A 26 -22.89 -11.43 73.15
N ALA A 27 -23.57 -11.38 74.30
CA ALA A 27 -24.70 -12.26 74.59
C ALA A 27 -25.91 -11.95 73.70
N PHE A 28 -26.16 -10.66 73.45
CA PHE A 28 -27.21 -10.20 72.54
C PHE A 28 -26.86 -10.51 71.08
N LEU A 29 -25.60 -10.29 70.67
CA LEU A 29 -25.13 -10.63 69.32
C LEU A 29 -25.13 -12.13 69.06
N ALA A 30 -24.84 -12.97 70.07
CA ALA A 30 -24.93 -14.42 69.97
C ALA A 30 -26.39 -14.88 69.79
N TRP A 31 -27.32 -14.30 70.55
CA TRP A 31 -28.75 -14.55 70.38
C TRP A 31 -29.25 -14.06 69.01
N ALA A 32 -28.85 -12.86 68.58
CA ALA A 32 -29.23 -12.33 67.26
C ALA A 32 -28.70 -13.23 66.13
N ARG A 33 -27.46 -13.74 66.24
CA ARG A 33 -26.90 -14.72 65.30
C ARG A 33 -27.54 -16.12 65.40
N SER A 34 -28.30 -16.40 66.47
CA SER A 34 -29.07 -17.63 66.58
C SER A 34 -30.41 -17.58 65.81
N LEU A 35 -30.86 -16.37 65.38
CA LEU A 35 -32.09 -16.22 64.63
C LEU A 35 -31.95 -16.81 63.20
N PRO A 36 -32.89 -17.68 62.77
CA PRO A 36 -32.77 -18.38 61.49
C PRO A 36 -32.76 -17.43 60.28
N ALA A 37 -33.51 -16.33 60.33
CA ALA A 37 -33.53 -15.32 59.28
C ALA A 37 -32.17 -14.61 59.13
N LEU A 38 -31.47 -14.32 60.23
CA LEU A 38 -30.14 -13.70 60.21
C LEU A 38 -29.06 -14.71 59.80
N GLN A 39 -29.22 -16.00 60.15
CA GLN A 39 -28.34 -17.06 59.67
C GLN A 39 -28.48 -17.28 58.16
N GLN A 40 -29.71 -17.26 57.63
CA GLN A 40 -29.95 -17.34 56.19
C GLN A 40 -29.34 -16.16 55.46
N LEU A 41 -29.56 -14.93 55.95
CA LEU A 41 -28.98 -13.74 55.34
C LEU A 41 -27.45 -13.76 55.38
N ALA A 42 -26.84 -14.21 56.48
CA ALA A 42 -25.39 -14.37 56.58
C ALA A 42 -24.85 -15.47 55.64
N ALA A 43 -25.59 -16.56 55.45
CA ALA A 43 -25.24 -17.63 54.50
C ALA A 43 -25.32 -17.14 53.05
N ASP A 44 -26.36 -16.38 52.71
CA ASP A 44 -26.54 -15.77 51.39
C ASP A 44 -25.44 -14.73 51.12
N GLU A 45 -25.10 -13.90 52.11
CA GLU A 45 -24.01 -12.92 52.03
C GLU A 45 -22.66 -13.60 51.83
N ALA A 46 -22.39 -14.70 52.53
CA ALA A 46 -21.19 -15.50 52.34
C ALA A 46 -21.13 -16.15 50.95
N ALA A 47 -22.26 -16.68 50.45
CA ALA A 47 -22.35 -17.27 49.12
C ALA A 47 -22.10 -16.22 48.02
N LEU A 48 -22.71 -15.04 48.12
CA LEU A 48 -22.51 -13.94 47.19
C LEU A 48 -21.06 -13.42 47.19
N ARG A 49 -20.43 -13.34 48.37
CA ARG A 49 -19.01 -12.99 48.47
C ARG A 49 -18.13 -14.03 47.79
N ALA A 50 -18.35 -15.31 48.04
CA ALA A 50 -17.58 -16.38 47.41
C ALA A 50 -17.76 -16.38 45.88
N GLU A 51 -18.96 -16.12 45.38
CA GLU A 51 -19.23 -15.99 43.95
C GLU A 51 -18.53 -14.76 43.34
N ALA A 52 -18.57 -13.62 44.04
CA ALA A 52 -17.89 -12.39 43.62
C ALA A 52 -16.37 -12.56 43.59
N GLU A 53 -15.79 -13.22 44.59
CA GLU A 53 -14.37 -13.56 44.65
C GLU A 53 -13.97 -14.51 43.53
N SER A 54 -14.80 -15.53 43.25
CA SER A 54 -14.56 -16.45 42.12
C SER A 54 -14.58 -15.72 40.78
N LYS A 55 -15.55 -14.84 40.54
CA LYS A 55 -15.62 -14.02 39.32
C LYS A 55 -14.45 -13.06 39.22
N ALA A 56 -14.02 -12.45 40.33
CA ALA A 56 -12.85 -11.59 40.36
C ALA A 56 -11.57 -12.38 40.01
N ALA A 57 -11.39 -13.58 40.57
CA ALA A 57 -10.27 -14.45 40.26
C ALA A 57 -10.25 -14.87 38.79
N GLN A 58 -11.42 -15.21 38.22
CA GLN A 58 -11.55 -15.53 36.80
C GLN A 58 -11.20 -14.32 35.91
N ASN A 59 -11.69 -13.13 36.25
CA ASN A 59 -11.37 -11.91 35.51
C ASN A 59 -9.87 -11.58 35.55
N LEU A 60 -9.22 -11.75 36.71
CA LEU A 60 -7.79 -11.55 36.86
C LEU A 60 -6.98 -12.58 36.06
N ALA A 61 -7.45 -13.83 35.98
CA ALA A 61 -6.80 -14.85 35.17
C ALA A 61 -6.91 -14.58 33.66
N LEU A 62 -8.00 -13.94 33.21
CA LEU A 62 -8.23 -13.58 31.81
C LEU A 62 -7.57 -12.25 31.39
N ALA A 63 -7.19 -11.39 32.33
CA ALA A 63 -6.52 -10.13 32.02
C ALA A 63 -5.25 -10.30 31.15
N PRO A 64 -4.27 -11.15 31.52
CA PRO A 64 -3.03 -11.28 30.75
C PRO A 64 -3.21 -11.74 29.29
N PRO A 65 -4.01 -12.78 28.95
CA PRO A 65 -4.19 -13.16 27.55
C PRO A 65 -4.95 -12.09 26.75
N LEU A 66 -5.86 -11.34 27.38
CA LEU A 66 -6.56 -10.23 26.71
C LEU A 66 -5.65 -9.04 26.44
N GLU A 67 -4.72 -8.73 27.35
CA GLU A 67 -3.69 -7.71 27.15
C GLU A 67 -2.73 -8.13 26.04
N ALA A 68 -2.25 -9.37 26.04
CA ALA A 68 -1.40 -9.90 24.97
C ALA A 68 -2.10 -9.81 23.60
N LEU A 69 -3.38 -10.18 23.52
CA LEU A 69 -4.16 -10.07 22.27
C LEU A 69 -4.36 -8.61 21.84
N ARG A 70 -4.55 -7.68 22.78
CA ARG A 70 -4.64 -6.25 22.48
C ARG A 70 -3.33 -5.71 21.91
N GLU A 71 -2.20 -6.12 22.49
CA GLU A 71 -0.88 -5.72 21.99
C GLU A 71 -0.64 -6.27 20.58
N GLU A 72 -0.94 -7.55 20.34
CA GLU A 72 -0.80 -8.17 19.02
C GLU A 72 -1.67 -7.48 17.96
N THR A 73 -2.96 -7.27 18.27
CA THR A 73 -3.88 -6.61 17.34
C THR A 73 -3.49 -5.16 17.07
N THR A 74 -2.98 -4.45 18.08
CA THR A 74 -2.46 -3.09 17.91
C THR A 74 -1.21 -3.09 17.01
N ALA A 75 -0.26 -4.00 17.24
CA ALA A 75 0.94 -4.12 16.43
C ALA A 75 0.63 -4.48 14.96
N LEU A 76 -0.31 -5.40 14.73
CA LEU A 76 -0.77 -5.76 13.39
C LEU A 76 -1.48 -4.59 12.71
N TYR A 77 -2.31 -3.85 13.44
CA TYR A 77 -3.00 -2.66 12.93
C TYR A 77 -2.01 -1.55 12.54
N GLU A 78 -1.04 -1.25 13.40
CA GLU A 78 0.03 -0.29 13.11
C GLU A 78 0.85 -0.70 11.88
N ARG A 79 1.18 -1.98 11.76
CA ARG A 79 1.86 -2.53 10.58
C ARG A 79 1.02 -2.34 9.31
N ALA A 80 -0.27 -2.63 9.37
CA ALA A 80 -1.17 -2.45 8.23
C ALA A 80 -1.26 -0.96 7.83
N ARG A 81 -1.38 -0.06 8.81
CA ARG A 81 -1.39 1.40 8.57
C ARG A 81 -0.09 1.91 7.96
N ARG A 82 1.05 1.38 8.40
CA ARG A 82 2.34 1.71 7.78
C ARG A 82 2.38 1.27 6.31
N LEU A 83 1.98 0.04 6.03
CA LEU A 83 1.93 -0.49 4.65
C LEU A 83 0.95 0.29 3.77
N GLU A 84 -0.20 0.71 4.31
CA GLU A 84 -1.16 1.57 3.62
C GLU A 84 -0.53 2.93 3.27
N GLY A 85 0.28 3.50 4.16
CA GLY A 85 1.06 4.71 3.88
C GLY A 85 2.11 4.51 2.78
N GLU A 86 2.81 3.37 2.79
CA GLU A 86 3.81 3.01 1.78
C GLU A 86 3.18 2.68 0.42
N TRP A 87 1.95 2.15 0.41
CA TRP A 87 1.24 1.75 -0.81
C TRP A 87 1.09 2.88 -1.82
N ALA A 88 0.74 4.10 -1.36
CA ALA A 88 0.58 5.25 -2.23
C ALA A 88 1.86 5.59 -3.00
N ALA A 89 3.03 5.46 -2.35
CA ALA A 89 4.32 5.67 -2.99
C ALA A 89 4.65 4.55 -3.99
N GLY A 90 4.38 3.29 -3.62
CA GLY A 90 4.54 2.15 -4.51
C GLY A 90 3.66 2.26 -5.77
N GLU A 91 2.39 2.65 -5.60
CA GLU A 91 1.45 2.85 -6.69
C GLU A 91 1.87 4.02 -7.59
N ALA A 92 2.35 5.13 -7.00
CA ALA A 92 2.90 6.24 -7.78
C ALA A 92 4.12 5.82 -8.61
N GLY A 93 5.05 5.05 -8.01
CA GLY A 93 6.22 4.50 -8.72
C GLY A 93 5.82 3.54 -9.84
N MET A 94 4.84 2.68 -9.59
CA MET A 94 4.26 1.78 -10.61
C MET A 94 3.64 2.59 -11.75
N ARG A 95 2.75 3.56 -11.45
CA ARG A 95 2.13 4.41 -12.47
C ARG A 95 3.20 5.14 -13.30
N GLU A 96 4.24 5.68 -12.67
CA GLU A 96 5.35 6.33 -13.39
C GLU A 96 6.10 5.37 -14.31
N ALA A 97 6.37 4.14 -13.87
CA ALA A 97 7.00 3.13 -14.72
C ALA A 97 6.10 2.78 -15.92
N TYR A 98 4.80 2.62 -15.70
CA TYR A 98 3.82 2.31 -16.75
C TYR A 98 3.53 3.49 -17.69
N LYS A 99 3.75 4.75 -17.29
CA LYS A 99 3.55 5.92 -18.16
C LYS A 99 4.30 5.82 -19.48
N ARG A 100 5.44 5.13 -19.53
CA ARG A 100 6.24 4.94 -20.76
C ARG A 100 5.63 3.92 -21.71
N PHE A 101 4.93 2.94 -21.16
CA PHE A 101 4.29 1.85 -21.90
C PHE A 101 2.79 2.10 -22.12
N ALA A 102 2.27 3.25 -21.68
CA ALA A 102 0.91 3.64 -21.95
C ALA A 102 0.68 3.75 -23.46
N PRO A 103 -0.47 3.33 -24.00
CA PRO A 103 -0.74 3.42 -25.44
C PRO A 103 -0.54 4.83 -26.01
N SER A 104 -0.87 5.85 -25.21
CA SER A 104 -0.69 7.27 -25.55
C SER A 104 0.78 7.69 -25.61
N SER A 105 1.63 7.23 -24.70
CA SER A 105 3.07 7.54 -24.71
C SER A 105 3.78 6.85 -25.86
N LEU A 106 3.42 5.60 -26.15
CA LEU A 106 3.95 4.86 -27.30
C LEU A 106 3.55 5.54 -28.62
N HIS A 107 2.30 6.00 -28.73
CA HIS A 107 1.84 6.79 -29.88
C HIS A 107 2.62 8.11 -30.03
N ALA A 108 2.79 8.86 -28.94
CA ALA A 108 3.54 10.11 -28.95
C ALA A 108 5.02 9.90 -29.32
N SER A 109 5.65 8.86 -28.78
CA SER A 109 7.03 8.49 -29.13
C SER A 109 7.17 8.11 -30.60
N LEU A 110 6.22 7.34 -31.14
CA LEU A 110 6.20 7.00 -32.56
C LEU A 110 6.03 8.25 -33.43
N ALA A 111 5.09 9.13 -33.09
CA ALA A 111 4.86 10.39 -33.79
C ALA A 111 6.11 11.29 -33.79
N GLN A 112 6.77 11.43 -32.64
CA GLN A 112 8.03 12.16 -32.51
C GLN A 112 9.12 11.55 -33.40
N SER A 113 9.25 10.23 -33.43
CA SER A 113 10.24 9.56 -34.27
C SER A 113 9.97 9.75 -35.78
N VAL A 114 8.69 9.85 -36.18
CA VAL A 114 8.30 10.12 -37.57
C VAL A 114 8.66 11.55 -37.95
N ALA A 115 8.37 12.52 -37.08
CA ALA A 115 8.75 13.92 -37.27
C ALA A 115 10.28 14.08 -37.38
N GLN A 116 11.05 13.45 -36.48
CA GLN A 116 12.52 13.47 -36.54
C GLN A 116 13.06 12.90 -37.85
N LEU A 117 12.52 11.77 -38.32
CA LEU A 117 12.93 11.20 -39.61
C LEU A 117 12.59 12.10 -40.80
N HIS A 118 11.49 12.84 -40.72
CA HIS A 118 11.13 13.84 -41.73
C HIS A 118 12.15 14.97 -41.72
N ASP A 119 12.39 15.59 -40.57
CA ASP A 119 13.35 16.70 -40.41
C ASP A 119 14.77 16.30 -40.84
N ASP A 120 15.21 15.09 -40.48
CA ASP A 120 16.51 14.56 -40.91
C ASP A 120 16.59 14.38 -42.42
N SER A 121 15.48 13.96 -43.06
CA SER A 121 15.43 13.80 -44.51
C SER A 121 15.44 15.14 -45.24
N GLU A 122 14.72 16.14 -44.72
CA GLU A 122 14.74 17.50 -45.26
C GLU A 122 16.12 18.12 -45.06
N ARG A 123 16.73 17.99 -43.87
CA ARG A 123 18.09 18.47 -43.59
C ARG A 123 19.12 17.85 -44.52
N MET A 124 19.03 16.54 -44.78
CA MET A 124 19.91 15.85 -45.72
C MET A 124 19.71 16.34 -47.17
N ALA A 125 18.46 16.58 -47.57
CA ALA A 125 18.15 17.12 -48.90
C ALA A 125 18.67 18.55 -49.07
N SER A 126 18.45 19.42 -48.08
CA SER A 126 18.97 20.79 -48.09
C SER A 126 20.49 20.81 -48.14
N ALA A 127 21.16 19.99 -47.32
CA ALA A 127 22.62 19.88 -47.33
C ALA A 127 23.15 19.41 -48.70
N TYR A 128 22.45 18.49 -49.37
CA TYR A 128 22.81 18.04 -50.72
C TYR A 128 22.64 19.15 -51.76
N VAL A 129 21.54 19.91 -51.71
CA VAL A 129 21.27 21.03 -52.63
C VAL A 129 22.29 22.16 -52.45
N GLU A 130 22.68 22.44 -51.21
CA GLU A 130 23.66 23.46 -50.86
C GLU A 130 25.12 23.01 -51.08
N GLY A 131 25.34 21.73 -51.42
CA GLY A 131 26.68 21.17 -51.65
C GLY A 131 27.51 21.00 -50.37
N LEU A 132 26.88 20.97 -49.19
CA LEU A 132 27.53 20.74 -47.92
C LEU A 132 27.91 19.24 -47.78
N PRO A 133 29.04 18.93 -47.12
CA PRO A 133 29.45 17.54 -46.93
C PRO A 133 28.43 16.79 -46.06
N LEU A 134 27.87 15.70 -46.61
CA LEU A 134 26.86 14.82 -46.01
C LEU A 134 27.36 14.03 -44.78
N GLY A 135 28.57 14.32 -44.28
CA GLY A 135 29.29 13.55 -43.27
C GLY A 135 29.31 14.15 -41.87
N ILE A 136 28.77 15.36 -41.64
CA ILE A 136 28.86 16.02 -40.32
C ILE A 136 27.57 15.94 -39.49
N ALA A 137 26.48 15.41 -40.04
CA ALA A 137 25.15 15.60 -39.46
C ALA A 137 24.57 14.40 -38.69
N SER A 138 25.20 13.21 -38.70
CA SER A 138 24.49 12.00 -38.26
C SER A 138 25.30 10.85 -37.63
N ASP A 139 26.59 11.04 -37.28
CA ASP A 139 27.33 10.05 -36.48
C ASP A 139 27.57 10.54 -35.04
N ALA A 140 26.49 10.92 -34.36
CA ALA A 140 26.47 11.04 -32.90
C ALA A 140 25.95 9.72 -32.29
N SER A 141 26.66 8.62 -32.56
CA SER A 141 26.54 7.38 -31.80
C SER A 141 27.61 7.40 -30.70
N PRO A 142 27.26 7.35 -29.40
CA PRO A 142 28.22 7.41 -28.32
C PRO A 142 28.90 6.03 -28.19
N GLY A 143 29.96 5.78 -28.95
CA GLY A 143 30.69 4.53 -28.84
C GLY A 143 31.68 4.18 -29.97
N ALA A 144 31.78 4.97 -31.04
CA ALA A 144 32.77 4.72 -32.08
C ALA A 144 34.04 5.54 -31.85
N THR A 145 35.13 4.83 -31.57
CA THR A 145 36.51 5.31 -31.49
C THR A 145 36.90 6.07 -32.78
N PRO A 146 37.77 7.09 -32.73
CA PRO A 146 38.13 7.88 -33.90
C PRO A 146 39.06 7.06 -34.81
N GLY A 147 38.45 6.35 -35.75
CA GLY A 147 39.14 5.62 -36.81
C GLY A 147 39.49 6.55 -37.97
N THR A 148 40.76 6.94 -38.04
CA THR A 148 41.40 7.66 -39.14
C THR A 148 41.10 6.99 -40.49
N GLY A 149 40.30 7.65 -41.33
CA GLY A 149 40.05 7.22 -42.71
C GLY A 149 41.20 7.62 -43.63
N THR A 150 42.08 6.68 -43.92
CA THR A 150 43.08 6.76 -44.99
C THR A 150 42.38 6.76 -46.37
N PRO A 151 42.76 7.64 -47.32
CA PRO A 151 42.14 7.69 -48.65
C PRO A 151 42.62 6.50 -49.48
N THR A 152 41.71 5.59 -49.84
CA THR A 152 42.01 4.54 -50.81
C THR A 152 41.64 5.04 -52.22
N ASN A 153 42.69 5.31 -53.00
CA ASN A 153 42.62 5.56 -54.43
C ASN A 153 42.23 4.28 -55.18
N GLY A 154 41.26 4.38 -56.09
CA GLY A 154 41.01 3.35 -57.11
C GLY A 154 39.68 3.50 -57.84
N VAL A 155 39.75 3.99 -59.08
CA VAL A 155 38.68 4.19 -60.08
C VAL A 155 37.92 5.53 -59.95
N ALA A 156 38.34 6.46 -60.81
CA ALA A 156 37.78 7.80 -60.98
C ALA A 156 36.35 7.74 -61.54
N THR A 157 35.39 7.65 -60.63
CA THR A 157 34.06 8.22 -60.85
C THR A 157 34.18 9.70 -60.45
N PRO A 158 33.63 10.66 -61.22
CA PRO A 158 33.62 12.07 -60.82
C PRO A 158 33.24 12.19 -59.33
N PRO A 159 33.98 12.97 -58.50
CA PRO A 159 33.74 13.04 -57.06
C PRO A 159 32.30 13.46 -56.71
N GLN A 160 31.63 14.13 -57.65
CA GLN A 160 30.23 14.52 -57.58
C GLN A 160 29.23 13.36 -57.78
N LEU A 161 29.55 12.37 -58.63
CA LEU A 161 28.67 11.23 -58.93
C LEU A 161 28.67 10.20 -57.79
N ALA A 162 29.84 9.92 -57.20
CA ALA A 162 29.92 9.04 -56.02
C ALA A 162 29.20 9.65 -54.80
N ALA A 163 29.31 10.97 -54.61
CA ALA A 163 28.56 11.70 -53.58
C ALA A 163 27.04 11.70 -53.84
N ALA A 164 26.63 11.77 -55.11
CA ALA A 164 25.22 11.68 -55.51
C ALA A 164 24.63 10.28 -55.25
N ASP A 165 25.35 9.22 -55.60
CA ASP A 165 24.90 7.84 -55.36
C ASP A 165 24.79 7.53 -53.85
N ASP A 166 25.74 8.03 -53.06
CA ASP A 166 25.71 7.93 -51.59
C ASP A 166 24.54 8.70 -50.98
N PHE A 167 24.25 9.91 -51.46
CA PHE A 167 23.05 10.67 -51.08
C PHE A 167 21.77 9.88 -51.38
N VAL A 168 21.61 9.43 -52.63
CA VAL A 168 20.40 8.72 -53.07
C VAL A 168 20.18 7.45 -52.23
N ARG A 169 21.24 6.70 -51.92
CA ARG A 169 21.17 5.52 -51.06
C ARG A 169 20.69 5.86 -49.64
N ARG A 170 21.31 6.86 -48.99
CA ARG A 170 20.98 7.27 -47.62
C ARG A 170 19.58 7.89 -47.53
N TYR A 171 19.23 8.76 -48.46
CA TYR A 171 17.93 9.42 -48.52
C TYR A 171 16.79 8.41 -48.72
N ARG A 172 16.96 7.44 -49.63
CA ARG A 172 15.98 6.37 -49.83
C ARG A 172 15.81 5.49 -48.59
N ALA A 173 16.89 5.15 -47.90
CA ALA A 173 16.82 4.38 -46.66
C ALA A 173 16.05 5.12 -45.56
N LEU A 174 16.31 6.43 -45.41
CA LEU A 174 15.65 7.28 -44.43
C LEU A 174 14.15 7.46 -44.73
N ARG A 175 13.80 7.78 -45.99
CA ARG A 175 12.40 7.90 -46.42
C ARG A 175 11.65 6.57 -46.38
N GLY A 176 12.29 5.46 -46.71
CA GLY A 176 11.70 4.14 -46.56
C GLY A 176 11.31 3.83 -45.12
N THR A 177 12.16 4.21 -44.16
CA THR A 177 11.88 4.07 -42.72
C THR A 177 10.76 5.02 -42.26
N TYR A 178 10.79 6.28 -42.72
CA TYR A 178 9.74 7.27 -42.47
C TYR A 178 8.36 6.76 -42.91
N HIS A 179 8.21 6.35 -44.17
CA HIS A 179 6.92 5.89 -44.69
C HIS A 179 6.40 4.65 -43.96
N ARG A 180 7.29 3.71 -43.63
CA ARG A 180 6.92 2.53 -42.83
C ARG A 180 6.37 2.93 -41.46
N ARG A 181 7.04 3.83 -40.75
CA ARG A 181 6.59 4.31 -39.43
C ARG A 181 5.34 5.20 -39.52
N ASN A 182 5.20 6.00 -40.57
CA ASN A 182 4.02 6.83 -40.78
C ASN A 182 2.76 5.98 -41.01
N ILE A 183 2.86 4.92 -41.82
CA ILE A 183 1.75 3.96 -42.01
C ILE A 183 1.39 3.28 -40.68
N LEU A 184 2.39 2.89 -39.88
CA LEU A 184 2.15 2.32 -38.54
C LEU A 184 1.47 3.33 -37.61
N LEU A 185 1.89 4.60 -37.64
CA LEU A 185 1.28 5.67 -36.86
C LEU A 185 -0.19 5.87 -37.23
N GLU A 186 -0.51 5.95 -38.52
CA GLU A 186 -1.90 6.07 -38.99
C GLU A 186 -2.76 4.85 -38.63
N ARG A 187 -2.18 3.65 -38.63
CA ARG A 187 -2.89 2.43 -38.22
C ARG A 187 -3.14 2.41 -36.72
N LEU A 188 -2.18 2.90 -35.92
CA LEU A 188 -2.29 3.06 -34.48
C LEU A 188 -3.34 4.11 -34.13
N ALA A 189 -3.34 5.26 -34.80
CA ALA A 189 -4.33 6.32 -34.62
C ALA A 189 -5.76 5.88 -34.95
N ARG A 190 -5.93 4.98 -35.93
CA ARG A 190 -7.21 4.37 -36.30
C ARG A 190 -7.68 3.26 -35.35
N GLY A 191 -6.91 2.90 -34.33
CA GLY A 191 -7.22 1.79 -33.42
C GLY A 191 -7.20 0.42 -34.09
N SER A 192 -6.63 0.31 -35.29
CA SER A 192 -6.56 -0.96 -36.06
C SER A 192 -5.42 -1.88 -35.63
N VAL A 193 -4.69 -1.51 -34.58
CA VAL A 193 -3.61 -2.29 -33.99
C VAL A 193 -4.19 -3.14 -32.87
N THR A 194 -4.46 -4.41 -33.17
CA THR A 194 -4.74 -5.41 -32.14
C THR A 194 -3.42 -5.87 -31.55
N TRP A 195 -3.15 -5.50 -30.31
CA TRP A 195 -2.10 -6.16 -29.52
C TRP A 195 -2.58 -7.59 -29.26
N ARG A 196 -1.75 -8.60 -29.55
CA ARG A 196 -2.05 -9.98 -29.14
C ARG A 196 -1.85 -10.03 -27.63
N ASP A 197 -2.94 -10.22 -26.89
CA ASP A 197 -2.87 -10.63 -25.50
C ASP A 197 -2.47 -12.12 -25.49
N GLU A 198 -1.20 -12.42 -25.21
CA GLU A 198 -0.74 -13.74 -24.73
C GLU A 198 -0.55 -13.68 -23.21
#